data_AF-A0A958JI31-F1
#
_entry.id   AF-A0A958JI31-F1
#
_cell.length_a   1.000
_cell.length_b   1.000
_cell.length_c   1.000
_cell.angle_alpha   90.00
_cell.angle_beta   90.00
_cell.angle_gamma   90.00
#
_symmetry.space_group_name_H-M   'P 1'
#
loop_
_entity.id
_entity.type
_entity.pdbx_description
1 polymer ?
#
loop_
_entity_poly.entity_id
_entity_poly.type
_entity_poly.pdbx_seq_one_letter_code
_entity_poly.pdbx_strand_id
1 'polypeptide(L)'
;MGTISLCMIAKDEERWIAQAIESVRPIVDEVILVDTGSSDRTVEIAEGLGAKVYFQPWDNDFSRPRNLSLEKATCDWILVLDADEVIAATDLGEVKRLTEDRRHCVEFLQRHYSDDHRLSNFLPCRGEFPELEKNHGGYFESNLVRLFPNHEGIHYRGKVHELVEHSIRDIAKHTIVRTEVRIHHYGHIASVKRQRNKSSIYTPLGEAKVREQPTDWKNFFELGVEHNNNGRLAESVVAFRQAARLNPQYVPTWINMGYVQCELQHYQDAVQSLTTALRLDPRSDEAYCNLGVVYLRTKHFEAAEQQFRAATRLNQHYVNAYCNLGTCLALQGRMAEAINIYLVVLEMFPTCQKAHAEAGALYLSGGVSERAEYHLRQAIALLPDDARSHLHLGQLLRGSARLFEATSAFQRFCELEQIRHGSRLPEDLAQLIRNVLKECDALTTQILLGKGGRSPLVAVEDQAATLRGGSQSGETPMPREDSVAGTKSRKNGRSRKTSDESAEGSKRRRRKKVATPAGPTEKRGAPERKGATTKRGKQVKPSAGQSRAAKASSTKNHAKKKRSKRAESGAEEAEA
;
A
#
# COMPACT_ATOMS: atom_id res chain seq x y z
N MET A 1 -3.87 -37.07 11.60
CA MET A 1 -4.30 -35.93 10.77
C MET A 1 -5.76 -36.13 10.40
N GLY A 2 -6.59 -35.11 10.55
CA GLY A 2 -7.99 -35.15 10.13
C GLY A 2 -8.14 -34.77 8.66
N THR A 3 -9.30 -35.07 8.09
CA THR A 3 -9.68 -34.62 6.74
C THR A 3 -9.95 -33.11 6.72
N ILE A 4 -9.73 -32.43 5.59
CA ILE A 4 -9.87 -30.98 5.45
C ILE A 4 -10.79 -30.60 4.28
N SER A 5 -11.86 -29.86 4.56
CA SER A 5 -12.66 -29.14 3.56
C SER A 5 -12.03 -27.76 3.33
N LEU A 6 -11.76 -27.42 2.06
CA LEU A 6 -11.50 -26.03 1.68
C LEU A 6 -12.83 -25.30 1.50
N CYS A 7 -13.08 -24.25 2.28
CA CYS A 7 -14.30 -23.44 2.20
C CYS A 7 -13.99 -22.05 1.66
N MET A 8 -14.62 -21.69 0.54
CA MET A 8 -14.35 -20.45 -0.20
C MET A 8 -15.63 -19.70 -0.54
N ILE A 9 -15.50 -18.38 -0.74
CA ILE A 9 -16.51 -17.56 -1.41
C ILE A 9 -15.87 -16.86 -2.61
N ALA A 10 -16.62 -16.62 -3.69
CA ALA A 10 -16.10 -15.89 -4.85
C ALA A 10 -17.15 -15.02 -5.56
N LYS A 11 -16.65 -14.08 -6.36
CA LYS A 11 -17.40 -13.29 -7.34
C LYS A 11 -16.45 -12.67 -8.36
N ASP A 12 -16.53 -13.09 -9.63
CA ASP A 12 -15.73 -12.53 -10.72
C ASP A 12 -14.19 -12.60 -10.48
N GLU A 13 -13.69 -13.79 -10.09
CA GLU A 13 -12.29 -14.05 -9.76
C GLU A 13 -11.65 -15.15 -10.65
N GLU A 14 -12.07 -15.27 -11.92
CA GLU A 14 -11.52 -16.22 -12.93
C GLU A 14 -9.97 -16.20 -12.97
N ARG A 15 -9.38 -15.02 -12.74
CA ARG A 15 -7.93 -14.82 -12.72
C ARG A 15 -7.19 -15.59 -11.61
N TRP A 16 -7.85 -15.86 -10.47
CA TRP A 16 -7.16 -16.28 -9.25
C TRP A 16 -7.67 -17.61 -8.67
N ILE A 17 -8.96 -17.94 -8.84
CA ILE A 17 -9.61 -19.09 -8.19
C ILE A 17 -8.89 -20.42 -8.43
N ALA A 18 -8.30 -20.63 -9.61
CA ALA A 18 -7.48 -21.79 -9.91
C ALA A 18 -6.23 -21.86 -9.02
N GLN A 19 -5.46 -20.77 -8.93
CA GLN A 19 -4.21 -20.75 -8.15
C GLN A 19 -4.49 -20.97 -6.65
N ALA A 20 -5.58 -20.40 -6.13
CA ALA A 20 -6.01 -20.59 -4.75
C ALA A 20 -6.27 -22.09 -4.44
N ILE A 21 -7.13 -22.73 -5.23
CA ILE A 21 -7.48 -24.16 -5.08
C ILE A 21 -6.26 -25.07 -5.26
N GLU A 22 -5.43 -24.82 -6.29
CA GLU A 22 -4.23 -25.61 -6.56
C GLU A 22 -3.20 -25.51 -5.43
N SER A 23 -3.03 -24.33 -4.82
CA SER A 23 -2.02 -24.10 -3.77
C SER A 23 -2.18 -25.02 -2.55
N VAL A 24 -3.41 -25.43 -2.22
CA VAL A 24 -3.73 -26.31 -1.08
C VAL A 24 -4.20 -27.70 -1.50
N ARG A 25 -4.28 -28.01 -2.81
CA ARG A 25 -4.75 -29.31 -3.31
C ARG A 25 -4.00 -30.54 -2.75
N PRO A 26 -2.70 -30.49 -2.39
CA PRO A 26 -2.03 -31.61 -1.72
C PRO A 26 -2.51 -31.91 -0.28
N ILE A 27 -3.36 -31.05 0.30
CA ILE A 27 -3.79 -31.18 1.70
C ILE A 27 -5.28 -31.15 1.98
N VAL A 28 -6.12 -30.82 1.00
CA VAL A 28 -7.58 -30.78 1.16
C VAL A 28 -8.25 -31.98 0.48
N ASP A 29 -9.21 -32.57 1.15
CA ASP A 29 -9.95 -33.77 0.71
C ASP A 29 -11.19 -33.39 -0.11
N GLU A 30 -11.73 -32.19 0.10
CA GLU A 30 -12.77 -31.59 -0.74
C GLU A 30 -12.61 -30.07 -0.86
N VAL A 31 -13.29 -29.48 -1.85
CA VAL A 31 -13.43 -28.02 -2.00
C VAL A 31 -14.91 -27.66 -2.09
N ILE A 32 -15.33 -26.71 -1.26
CA ILE A 32 -16.66 -26.11 -1.18
C ILE A 32 -16.52 -24.64 -1.61
N LEU A 33 -17.15 -24.28 -2.72
CA LEU A 33 -17.22 -22.88 -3.17
C LEU A 33 -18.65 -22.38 -3.09
N VAL A 34 -18.86 -21.23 -2.44
CA VAL A 34 -20.10 -20.46 -2.54
C VAL A 34 -19.89 -19.29 -3.49
N ASP A 35 -20.49 -19.38 -4.67
CA ASP A 35 -20.55 -18.31 -5.64
C ASP A 35 -21.62 -17.27 -5.24
N THR A 36 -21.28 -15.99 -5.38
CA THR A 36 -22.18 -14.86 -5.09
C THR A 36 -22.64 -14.11 -6.36
N GLY A 37 -22.81 -14.88 -7.43
CA GLY A 37 -23.25 -14.46 -8.75
C GLY A 37 -22.10 -13.99 -9.64
N SER A 38 -21.09 -14.83 -9.88
CA SER A 38 -20.06 -14.54 -10.88
C SER A 38 -20.66 -14.44 -12.29
N SER A 39 -20.01 -13.65 -13.14
CA SER A 39 -20.35 -13.41 -14.55
C SER A 39 -19.23 -13.81 -15.52
N ASP A 40 -18.07 -14.19 -14.98
CA ASP A 40 -16.92 -14.77 -15.68
C ASP A 40 -16.86 -16.30 -15.49
N ARG A 41 -15.75 -16.94 -15.84
CA ARG A 41 -15.60 -18.41 -15.74
C ARG A 41 -15.17 -18.92 -14.36
N THR A 42 -15.33 -18.13 -13.29
CA THR A 42 -15.00 -18.55 -11.90
C THR A 42 -15.58 -19.92 -11.54
N VAL A 43 -16.87 -20.13 -11.87
CA VAL A 43 -17.59 -21.38 -11.58
C VAL A 43 -17.05 -22.54 -12.41
N GLU A 44 -16.96 -22.38 -13.73
CA GLU A 44 -16.44 -23.38 -14.67
C GLU A 44 -15.05 -23.90 -14.25
N ILE A 45 -14.16 -22.98 -13.84
CA ILE A 45 -12.80 -23.29 -13.41
C ILE A 45 -12.80 -24.04 -12.06
N ALA A 46 -13.62 -23.62 -11.11
CA ALA A 46 -13.73 -24.29 -9.82
C ALA A 46 -14.32 -25.71 -9.94
N GLU A 47 -15.38 -25.89 -10.74
CA GLU A 47 -15.96 -27.20 -11.05
C GLU A 47 -14.96 -28.09 -11.81
N GLY A 48 -14.19 -27.54 -12.75
CA GLY A 48 -13.11 -28.24 -13.45
C GLY A 48 -11.99 -28.74 -12.53
N LEU A 49 -11.75 -28.05 -11.40
CA LEU A 49 -10.86 -28.49 -10.34
C LEU A 49 -11.54 -29.40 -9.29
N GLY A 50 -12.82 -29.76 -9.49
CA GLY A 50 -13.59 -30.65 -8.62
C GLY A 50 -14.14 -29.98 -7.35
N ALA A 51 -14.37 -28.68 -7.36
CA ALA A 51 -15.12 -28.00 -6.29
C ALA A 51 -16.62 -28.31 -6.38
N LYS A 52 -17.24 -28.49 -5.21
CA LYS A 52 -18.70 -28.48 -5.06
C LYS A 52 -19.15 -27.03 -5.00
N VAL A 53 -19.78 -26.53 -6.07
CA VAL A 53 -20.26 -25.15 -6.14
C VAL A 53 -21.70 -25.04 -5.64
N TYR A 54 -21.95 -24.01 -4.83
CA TYR A 54 -23.26 -23.62 -4.31
C TYR A 54 -23.47 -22.12 -4.59
N PHE A 55 -24.73 -21.67 -4.67
CA PHE A 55 -25.05 -20.30 -5.04
C PHE A 55 -25.78 -19.57 -3.91
N GLN A 56 -25.27 -18.39 -3.54
CA GLN A 56 -25.88 -17.49 -2.55
C GLN A 56 -26.01 -16.09 -3.17
N PRO A 57 -27.22 -15.64 -3.53
CA PRO A 57 -27.42 -14.29 -4.06
C PRO A 57 -26.87 -13.22 -3.12
N TRP A 58 -26.15 -12.23 -3.67
CA TRP A 58 -25.52 -11.17 -2.89
C TRP A 58 -26.57 -10.26 -2.22
N ASP A 59 -26.64 -10.30 -0.90
CA ASP A 59 -27.58 -9.55 -0.06
C ASP A 59 -26.91 -8.55 0.90
N ASN A 60 -25.63 -8.24 0.65
CA ASN A 60 -24.79 -7.31 1.42
C ASN A 60 -24.41 -7.80 2.84
N ASP A 61 -24.21 -9.11 2.99
CA ASP A 61 -23.80 -9.76 4.23
C ASP A 61 -22.80 -10.90 3.94
N PHE A 62 -21.49 -10.62 4.01
CA PHE A 62 -20.43 -11.62 3.75
C PHE A 62 -20.49 -12.84 4.68
N SER A 63 -21.09 -12.72 5.88
CA SER A 63 -21.20 -13.87 6.79
C SER A 63 -22.11 -14.97 6.26
N ARG A 64 -23.06 -14.67 5.37
CA ARG A 64 -23.99 -15.65 4.79
C ARG A 64 -23.33 -16.64 3.84
N PRO A 65 -22.64 -16.24 2.75
CA PRO A 65 -21.96 -17.20 1.88
C PRO A 65 -20.82 -17.92 2.61
N ARG A 66 -20.13 -17.28 3.56
CA ARG A 66 -19.16 -17.96 4.44
C ARG A 66 -19.84 -19.08 5.24
N ASN A 67 -20.90 -18.79 5.98
CA ASN A 67 -21.62 -19.77 6.79
C ASN A 67 -22.25 -20.89 5.94
N LEU A 68 -22.75 -20.58 4.75
CA LEU A 68 -23.20 -21.60 3.79
C LEU A 68 -22.05 -22.53 3.37
N SER A 69 -20.84 -22.01 3.14
CA SER A 69 -19.67 -22.85 2.81
C SER A 69 -19.24 -23.75 3.98
N LEU A 70 -19.47 -23.34 5.24
CA LEU A 70 -19.29 -24.20 6.42
C LEU A 70 -20.38 -25.28 6.48
N GLU A 71 -21.64 -24.93 6.21
CA GLU A 71 -22.78 -25.85 6.26
C GLU A 71 -22.67 -27.03 5.27
N LYS A 72 -21.98 -26.82 4.12
CA LYS A 72 -21.77 -27.87 3.12
C LYS A 72 -20.46 -28.66 3.30
N ALA A 73 -19.63 -28.31 4.28
CA ALA A 73 -18.37 -28.98 4.58
C ALA A 73 -18.60 -30.29 5.34
N THR A 74 -17.99 -31.38 4.85
CA THR A 74 -18.20 -32.75 5.35
C THR A 74 -16.98 -33.36 6.06
N CYS A 75 -15.81 -32.73 5.95
CA CYS A 75 -14.58 -33.21 6.57
C CYS A 75 -14.43 -32.81 8.05
N ASP A 76 -13.44 -33.38 8.72
CA ASP A 76 -13.13 -33.14 10.14
C ASP A 76 -12.77 -31.67 10.44
N TRP A 77 -12.12 -30.99 9.49
CA TRP A 77 -11.57 -29.64 9.63
C TRP A 77 -11.99 -28.74 8.46
N ILE A 78 -12.08 -27.45 8.74
CA ILE A 78 -12.28 -26.37 7.78
C ILE A 78 -10.97 -25.61 7.59
N LEU A 79 -10.58 -25.42 6.34
CA LEU A 79 -9.62 -24.40 5.91
C LEU A 79 -10.38 -23.34 5.10
N VAL A 80 -10.34 -22.07 5.49
CA VAL A 80 -11.00 -20.97 4.76
C VAL A 80 -9.97 -20.15 4.00
N LEU A 81 -10.11 -20.04 2.68
CA LEU A 81 -9.32 -19.13 1.84
C LEU A 81 -10.22 -18.28 0.95
N ASP A 82 -9.73 -17.10 0.61
CA ASP A 82 -10.36 -16.21 -0.38
C ASP A 82 -9.75 -16.50 -1.77
N ALA A 83 -10.45 -16.11 -2.84
CA ALA A 83 -10.06 -16.53 -4.20
C ALA A 83 -8.72 -15.94 -4.69
N ASP A 84 -8.24 -14.83 -4.11
CA ASP A 84 -6.94 -14.19 -4.37
C ASP A 84 -5.88 -14.45 -3.28
N GLU A 85 -6.04 -15.55 -2.54
CA GLU A 85 -5.13 -16.06 -1.50
C GLU A 85 -4.48 -17.40 -1.90
N VAL A 86 -3.20 -17.59 -1.53
CA VAL A 86 -2.50 -18.88 -1.65
C VAL A 86 -1.67 -19.20 -0.40
N ILE A 87 -1.49 -20.49 -0.09
CA ILE A 87 -0.55 -20.95 0.94
C ILE A 87 0.72 -21.48 0.26
N ALA A 88 1.89 -21.21 0.84
CA ALA A 88 3.16 -21.71 0.32
C ALA A 88 3.27 -23.24 0.46
N ALA A 89 3.80 -23.91 -0.58
CA ALA A 89 3.97 -25.37 -0.61
C ALA A 89 4.82 -25.94 0.55
N THR A 90 5.72 -25.11 1.11
CA THR A 90 6.51 -25.40 2.31
C THR A 90 5.67 -25.53 3.58
N ASP A 91 4.60 -24.75 3.68
CA ASP A 91 3.82 -24.56 4.90
C ASP A 91 2.66 -25.57 5.00
N LEU A 92 2.28 -26.19 3.88
CA LEU A 92 1.23 -27.22 3.81
C LEU A 92 1.45 -28.39 4.78
N GLY A 93 2.71 -28.77 5.04
CA GLY A 93 3.05 -29.79 6.02
C GLY A 93 2.71 -29.39 7.46
N GLU A 94 2.91 -28.12 7.81
CA GLU A 94 2.53 -27.55 9.10
C GLU A 94 1.00 -27.41 9.21
N VAL A 95 0.31 -27.00 8.14
CA VAL A 95 -1.17 -27.01 8.09
C VAL A 95 -1.73 -28.40 8.39
N LYS A 96 -1.17 -29.46 7.78
CA LYS A 96 -1.57 -30.85 8.08
C LYS A 96 -1.26 -31.26 9.52
N ARG A 97 -0.11 -30.88 10.08
CA ARG A 97 0.26 -31.14 11.49
C ARG A 97 -0.69 -30.44 12.48
N LEU A 98 -1.16 -29.24 12.16
CA LEU A 98 -2.10 -28.48 13.00
C LEU A 98 -3.47 -29.18 13.13
N THR A 99 -3.85 -30.07 12.19
CA THR A 99 -5.09 -30.87 12.29
C THR A 99 -5.11 -31.95 13.39
N GLU A 100 -3.99 -32.12 14.12
CA GLU A 100 -3.84 -33.16 15.13
C GLU A 100 -4.51 -32.82 16.47
N ASP A 101 -4.75 -31.54 16.78
CA ASP A 101 -5.36 -31.10 18.05
C ASP A 101 -6.66 -30.31 17.85
N ARG A 102 -7.81 -31.00 17.93
CA ARG A 102 -9.15 -30.39 17.79
C ARG A 102 -9.52 -29.37 18.87
N ARG A 103 -8.63 -29.08 19.85
CA ARG A 103 -8.80 -27.97 20.80
C ARG A 103 -8.39 -26.63 20.20
N HIS A 104 -7.67 -26.62 19.07
CA HIS A 104 -7.10 -25.40 18.49
C HIS A 104 -7.87 -24.93 17.25
N CYS A 105 -8.19 -23.64 17.22
CA CYS A 105 -8.51 -22.88 16.02
C CYS A 105 -7.31 -21.97 15.73
N VAL A 106 -6.90 -21.82 14.48
CA VAL A 106 -5.58 -21.29 14.16
C VAL A 106 -5.66 -19.97 13.39
N GLU A 107 -5.08 -18.92 13.98
CA GLU A 107 -4.74 -17.66 13.32
C GLU A 107 -3.51 -17.88 12.42
N PHE A 108 -3.68 -17.71 11.09
CA PHE A 108 -2.59 -17.73 10.10
C PHE A 108 -2.09 -16.30 9.83
N LEU A 109 -0.84 -16.18 9.39
CA LEU A 109 -0.18 -14.91 9.10
C LEU A 109 -0.38 -14.52 7.64
N GLN A 110 -1.23 -13.52 7.37
CA GLN A 110 -1.54 -13.08 6.02
C GLN A 110 -0.66 -11.92 5.57
N ARG A 111 0.09 -12.11 4.48
CA ARG A 111 0.87 -11.08 3.78
C ARG A 111 0.03 -10.42 2.69
N HIS A 112 -0.22 -9.13 2.85
CA HIS A 112 -0.92 -8.26 1.91
C HIS A 112 0.10 -7.55 1.02
N TYR A 113 0.29 -8.04 -0.20
CA TYR A 113 1.34 -7.50 -1.08
C TYR A 113 1.03 -6.10 -1.61
N SER A 114 2.03 -5.23 -1.57
CA SER A 114 1.93 -3.83 -2.01
C SER A 114 3.30 -3.24 -2.30
N ASP A 115 3.34 -2.32 -3.27
CA ASP A 115 4.52 -1.52 -3.58
C ASP A 115 4.49 -0.16 -2.84
N ASP A 116 3.39 0.14 -2.14
CA ASP A 116 3.24 1.36 -1.34
C ASP A 116 3.90 1.23 0.03
N HIS A 117 5.17 1.59 0.09
CA HIS A 117 5.99 1.61 1.31
C HIS A 117 5.52 2.59 2.40
N ARG A 118 4.43 3.35 2.19
CA ARG A 118 3.86 4.30 3.15
C ARG A 118 2.82 3.67 4.06
N LEU A 119 2.32 2.47 3.73
CA LEU A 119 1.35 1.73 4.52
C LEU A 119 1.86 1.42 5.94
N SER A 120 0.96 1.40 6.92
CA SER A 120 1.29 1.00 8.29
C SER A 120 1.73 -0.46 8.34
N ASN A 121 2.77 -0.77 9.12
CA ASN A 121 3.41 -2.08 9.21
C ASN A 121 3.95 -2.65 7.88
N PHE A 122 4.29 -1.79 6.91
CA PHE A 122 4.98 -2.22 5.68
C PHE A 122 6.35 -2.83 5.98
N LEU A 123 6.61 -3.99 5.39
CA LEU A 123 7.86 -4.73 5.39
C LEU A 123 8.31 -4.94 3.93
N PRO A 124 9.58 -4.66 3.58
CA PRO A 124 10.09 -4.94 2.24
C PRO A 124 10.22 -6.44 1.99
N CYS A 125 9.97 -6.87 0.76
CA CYS A 125 10.19 -8.24 0.31
C CYS A 125 11.66 -8.64 0.43
N ARG A 126 11.92 -9.91 0.78
CA ARG A 126 13.27 -10.42 1.09
C ARG A 126 13.69 -11.61 0.22
N GLY A 127 12.86 -12.02 -0.74
CA GLY A 127 13.08 -13.27 -1.47
C GLY A 127 12.87 -14.51 -0.60
N GLU A 128 12.00 -14.43 0.41
CA GLU A 128 11.60 -15.58 1.24
C GLU A 128 10.75 -16.54 0.41
N PHE A 129 9.87 -16.00 -0.45
CA PHE A 129 8.99 -16.76 -1.34
C PHE A 129 8.95 -16.12 -2.74
N PRO A 130 10.04 -16.12 -3.54
CA PRO A 130 10.14 -15.30 -4.77
C PRO A 130 8.97 -15.46 -5.76
N GLU A 131 8.52 -16.69 -6.00
CA GLU A 131 7.39 -17.02 -6.89
C GLU A 131 6.03 -16.52 -6.37
N LEU A 132 5.91 -16.29 -5.05
CA LEU A 132 4.70 -15.79 -4.39
C LEU A 132 4.79 -14.29 -4.07
N GLU A 133 5.99 -13.74 -3.95
CA GLU A 133 6.26 -12.30 -3.87
C GLU A 133 5.97 -11.61 -5.23
N LYS A 134 6.04 -12.34 -6.36
CA LYS A 134 5.58 -11.91 -7.69
C LYS A 134 6.12 -10.55 -8.17
N ASN A 135 7.34 -10.20 -7.72
CA ASN A 135 8.02 -8.91 -7.92
C ASN A 135 7.40 -7.70 -7.19
N HIS A 136 6.45 -7.90 -6.28
CA HIS A 136 6.04 -6.84 -5.37
C HIS A 136 7.18 -6.44 -4.45
N GLY A 137 7.28 -5.13 -4.19
CA GLY A 137 8.32 -4.54 -3.38
C GLY A 137 8.23 -4.83 -1.88
N GLY A 138 7.02 -5.10 -1.37
CA GLY A 138 6.80 -5.44 0.02
C GLY A 138 5.38 -5.91 0.31
N TYR A 139 5.07 -5.96 1.59
CA TYR A 139 3.76 -6.35 2.11
C TYR A 139 3.54 -5.76 3.51
N PHE A 140 2.32 -5.85 4.02
CA PHE A 140 2.07 -5.75 5.46
C PHE A 140 1.41 -7.04 5.95
N GLU A 141 1.49 -7.34 7.26
CA GLU A 141 0.99 -8.60 7.83
C GLU A 141 -0.25 -8.39 8.72
N SER A 142 -1.24 -9.29 8.60
CA SER A 142 -2.38 -9.41 9.51
C SER A 142 -2.51 -10.85 10.03
N ASN A 143 -3.31 -11.06 11.08
CA ASN A 143 -3.63 -12.39 11.62
C ASN A 143 -5.14 -12.62 11.49
N LEU A 144 -5.54 -13.80 10.98
CA LEU A 144 -6.94 -14.18 10.76
C LEU A 144 -7.14 -15.66 11.11
N VAL A 145 -8.22 -16.05 11.79
CA VAL A 145 -8.53 -17.48 11.98
C VAL A 145 -8.93 -18.10 10.63
N ARG A 146 -8.13 -19.07 10.19
CA ARG A 146 -8.19 -19.65 8.84
C ARG A 146 -8.30 -21.17 8.84
N LEU A 147 -7.83 -21.87 9.88
CA LEU A 147 -7.99 -23.33 10.06
C LEU A 147 -8.71 -23.63 11.39
N PHE A 148 -9.80 -24.38 11.38
CA PHE A 148 -10.53 -24.76 12.61
C PHE A 148 -11.29 -26.08 12.46
N PRO A 149 -11.62 -26.77 13.57
CA PRO A 149 -12.40 -28.01 13.52
C PRO A 149 -13.80 -27.76 12.97
N ASN A 150 -14.31 -28.65 12.11
CA ASN A 150 -15.70 -28.61 11.69
C ASN A 150 -16.59 -28.91 12.92
N HIS A 151 -17.48 -27.97 13.26
CA HIS A 151 -18.26 -27.95 14.51
C HIS A 151 -19.46 -27.00 14.38
N GLU A 152 -20.68 -27.50 14.64
CA GLU A 152 -21.96 -26.79 14.47
C GLU A 152 -22.04 -25.38 15.09
N GLY A 153 -21.34 -25.18 16.22
CA GLY A 153 -21.32 -23.90 16.93
C GLY A 153 -20.42 -22.83 16.30
N ILE A 154 -19.55 -23.17 15.33
CA ILE A 154 -18.60 -22.24 14.72
C ILE A 154 -19.21 -21.62 13.46
N HIS A 155 -19.37 -20.29 13.48
CA HIS A 155 -19.94 -19.49 12.41
C HIS A 155 -19.39 -18.06 12.41
N TYR A 156 -19.30 -17.46 11.22
CA TYR A 156 -18.99 -16.05 11.01
C TYR A 156 -20.12 -15.15 11.49
N ARG A 157 -19.76 -13.98 12.05
CA ARG A 157 -20.71 -12.94 12.45
C ARG A 157 -20.26 -11.57 11.94
N GLY A 158 -21.21 -10.78 11.44
CA GLY A 158 -21.00 -9.42 10.93
C GLY A 158 -21.08 -9.35 9.40
N LYS A 159 -21.66 -8.28 8.85
CA LYS A 159 -21.99 -8.16 7.42
C LYS A 159 -20.81 -7.84 6.50
N VAL A 160 -19.70 -7.33 7.03
CA VAL A 160 -18.61 -6.64 6.28
C VAL A 160 -17.22 -6.97 6.78
N HIS A 161 -17.06 -6.97 8.10
CA HIS A 161 -15.88 -7.50 8.78
C HIS A 161 -16.38 -8.76 9.48
N GLU A 162 -16.63 -9.82 8.68
CA GLU A 162 -17.19 -11.07 9.17
C GLU A 162 -16.12 -11.85 9.92
N LEU A 163 -16.33 -12.07 11.22
CA LEU A 163 -15.34 -12.69 12.10
C LEU A 163 -15.89 -13.97 12.71
N VAL A 164 -15.12 -15.05 12.60
CA VAL A 164 -15.43 -16.39 13.14
C VAL A 164 -14.99 -16.53 14.59
N GLU A 165 -14.03 -15.71 15.02
CA GLU A 165 -13.47 -15.69 16.37
C GLU A 165 -14.49 -15.31 17.45
N HIS A 166 -15.66 -14.78 17.08
CA HIS A 166 -16.76 -14.56 18.01
C HIS A 166 -17.41 -15.86 18.46
N SER A 167 -17.81 -16.72 17.53
CA SER A 167 -18.46 -18.00 17.84
C SER A 167 -17.48 -19.00 18.45
N ILE A 168 -16.22 -19.00 18.01
CA ILE A 168 -15.15 -19.81 18.61
C ILE A 168 -14.96 -19.47 20.09
N ARG A 169 -14.99 -18.18 20.46
CA ARG A 169 -14.84 -17.73 21.87
C ARG A 169 -16.04 -18.06 22.74
N ASP A 170 -17.23 -18.27 22.18
CA ASP A 170 -18.40 -18.76 22.91
C ASP A 170 -18.25 -20.26 23.27
N ILE A 171 -17.40 -21.01 22.57
CA ILE A 171 -17.18 -22.45 22.78
C ILE A 171 -15.95 -22.66 23.69
N ALA A 172 -16.19 -22.81 24.99
CA ALA A 172 -15.14 -23.01 26.02
C ALA A 172 -14.21 -24.24 25.83
N LYS A 173 -14.40 -25.08 24.80
CA LYS A 173 -13.50 -26.18 24.42
C LYS A 173 -12.40 -25.76 23.43
N HIS A 174 -12.58 -24.66 22.71
CA HIS A 174 -11.64 -24.20 21.69
C HIS A 174 -10.76 -23.06 22.20
N THR A 175 -9.52 -23.05 21.76
CA THR A 175 -8.55 -21.99 22.00
C THR A 175 -8.02 -21.49 20.67
N ILE A 176 -7.92 -20.17 20.52
CA ILE A 176 -7.31 -19.57 19.33
C ILE A 176 -5.80 -19.50 19.55
N VAL A 177 -5.03 -20.07 18.61
CA VAL A 177 -3.56 -20.12 18.63
C VAL A 177 -3.01 -19.51 17.35
N ARG A 178 -1.83 -18.90 17.42
CA ARG A 178 -1.13 -18.34 16.24
C ARG A 178 -0.14 -19.33 15.67
N THR A 179 0.04 -19.29 14.36
CA THR A 179 1.11 -19.99 13.65
C THR A 179 1.84 -19.06 12.68
N GLU A 180 3.00 -19.52 12.25
CA GLU A 180 3.86 -18.87 11.26
C GLU A 180 3.46 -19.24 9.82
N VAL A 181 2.45 -20.09 9.59
CA VAL A 181 1.94 -20.41 8.24
C VAL A 181 1.53 -19.13 7.50
N ARG A 182 2.13 -18.91 6.33
CA ARG A 182 1.83 -17.73 5.48
C ARG A 182 0.66 -17.98 4.55
N ILE A 183 -0.26 -17.00 4.52
CA ILE A 183 -1.16 -16.76 3.38
C ILE A 183 -0.61 -15.58 2.58
N HIS A 184 -0.48 -15.75 1.27
CA HIS A 184 -0.07 -14.70 0.34
C HIS A 184 -1.31 -14.16 -0.37
N HIS A 185 -1.67 -12.89 -0.12
CA HIS A 185 -2.90 -12.25 -0.60
C HIS A 185 -2.59 -11.13 -1.59
N TYR A 186 -3.29 -11.13 -2.74
CA TYR A 186 -3.02 -10.26 -3.88
C TYR A 186 -4.06 -9.15 -4.16
N GLY A 187 -5.12 -9.05 -3.34
CA GLY A 187 -6.28 -8.17 -3.56
C GLY A 187 -6.03 -6.65 -3.50
N HIS A 188 -4.77 -6.22 -3.40
CA HIS A 188 -4.33 -4.82 -3.34
C HIS A 188 -3.99 -4.18 -4.69
N ILE A 189 -3.97 -4.94 -5.81
CA ILE A 189 -3.80 -4.36 -7.16
C ILE A 189 -5.10 -3.68 -7.60
N ALA A 190 -5.36 -2.51 -7.00
CA ALA A 190 -6.59 -1.76 -7.18
C ALA A 190 -6.59 -0.98 -8.50
N SER A 191 -7.36 -1.46 -9.48
CA SER A 191 -7.87 -0.56 -10.50
C SER A 191 -8.83 0.44 -9.85
N VAL A 192 -8.86 1.69 -10.34
CA VAL A 192 -9.78 2.74 -9.85
C VAL A 192 -11.24 2.27 -9.89
N LYS A 193 -11.58 1.37 -10.83
CA LYS A 193 -12.89 0.70 -10.93
C LYS A 193 -13.15 -0.25 -9.74
N ARG A 194 -12.21 -1.14 -9.39
CA ARG A 194 -12.37 -2.06 -8.24
C ARG A 194 -12.42 -1.30 -6.90
N GLN A 195 -11.67 -0.20 -6.75
CA GLN A 195 -11.76 0.66 -5.56
C GLN A 195 -13.08 1.42 -5.45
N ARG A 196 -13.59 2.03 -6.53
CA ARG A 196 -14.91 2.68 -6.55
C ARG A 196 -16.05 1.70 -6.28
N ASN A 197 -15.97 0.48 -6.85
CA ASN A 197 -16.96 -0.55 -6.59
C ASN A 197 -16.96 -0.98 -5.11
N LYS A 198 -15.79 -1.22 -4.50
CA LYS A 198 -15.68 -1.45 -3.05
C LYS A 198 -16.33 -0.28 -2.26
N SER A 199 -15.92 0.95 -2.51
CA SER A 199 -16.48 2.15 -1.87
C SER A 199 -18.01 2.16 -1.77
N SER A 200 -18.69 1.84 -2.88
CA SER A 200 -20.16 1.86 -2.96
C SER A 200 -20.88 0.83 -2.07
N ILE A 201 -20.18 -0.20 -1.60
CA ILE A 201 -20.72 -1.30 -0.78
C ILE A 201 -20.27 -1.17 0.68
N TYR A 202 -18.96 -1.04 0.93
CA TYR A 202 -18.40 -1.05 2.28
C TYR A 202 -18.86 0.18 3.10
N THR A 203 -19.01 1.34 2.45
CA THR A 203 -19.43 2.58 3.11
C THR A 203 -20.87 2.55 3.65
N PRO A 204 -21.92 2.31 2.85
CA PRO A 204 -23.30 2.32 3.37
C PRO A 204 -23.54 1.27 4.46
N LEU A 205 -22.80 0.16 4.41
CA LEU A 205 -22.84 -0.89 5.42
C LEU A 205 -22.12 -0.49 6.71
N GLY A 206 -20.97 0.21 6.64
CA GLY A 206 -20.34 0.82 7.81
C GLY A 206 -21.24 1.89 8.46
N GLU A 207 -21.87 2.73 7.64
CA GLU A 207 -22.86 3.73 8.06
C GLU A 207 -24.13 3.09 8.64
N ALA A 208 -24.51 1.88 8.22
CA ALA A 208 -25.55 1.08 8.88
C ALA A 208 -25.06 0.49 10.22
N LYS A 209 -23.85 -0.09 10.27
CA LYS A 209 -23.25 -0.69 11.47
C LYS A 209 -23.19 0.28 12.65
N VAL A 210 -22.82 1.54 12.42
CA VAL A 210 -22.81 2.60 13.47
C VAL A 210 -24.21 3.09 13.86
N ARG A 211 -25.24 2.90 13.04
CA ARG A 211 -26.65 3.18 13.39
C ARG A 211 -27.28 2.03 14.17
N GLU A 212 -26.97 0.79 13.80
CA GLU A 212 -27.39 -0.42 14.52
C GLU A 212 -26.73 -0.51 15.91
N GLN A 213 -25.47 -0.06 16.04
CA GLN A 213 -24.65 -0.19 17.25
C GLN A 213 -23.89 1.12 17.59
N PRO A 214 -24.58 2.20 18.01
CA PRO A 214 -24.02 3.54 18.17
C PRO A 214 -23.08 3.74 19.38
N THR A 215 -22.84 2.69 20.17
CA THR A 215 -21.95 2.69 21.35
C THR A 215 -20.67 1.86 21.16
N ASP A 216 -20.55 1.04 20.11
CA ASP A 216 -19.30 0.34 19.83
C ASP A 216 -18.31 1.27 19.10
N TRP A 217 -17.21 1.59 19.77
CA TRP A 217 -16.13 2.41 19.24
C TRP A 217 -15.47 1.79 18.01
N LYS A 218 -15.48 0.45 17.86
CA LYS A 218 -14.89 -0.26 16.72
C LYS A 218 -15.57 0.12 15.41
N ASN A 219 -16.90 0.15 15.42
CA ASN A 219 -17.70 0.48 14.24
C ASN A 219 -17.40 1.89 13.74
N PHE A 220 -17.13 2.84 14.65
CA PHE A 220 -16.69 4.19 14.29
C PHE A 220 -15.21 4.27 13.87
N PHE A 221 -14.34 3.42 14.40
CA PHE A 221 -12.95 3.32 13.95
C PHE A 221 -12.87 2.72 12.53
N GLU A 222 -13.56 1.61 12.30
CA GLU A 222 -13.72 0.96 10.98
C GLU A 222 -14.30 1.93 9.94
N LEU A 223 -15.37 2.65 10.27
CA LEU A 223 -15.96 3.66 9.39
C LEU A 223 -15.01 4.85 9.14
N GLY A 224 -14.20 5.23 10.13
CA GLY A 224 -13.15 6.24 9.95
C GLY A 224 -12.07 5.82 8.95
N VAL A 225 -11.62 4.56 9.02
CA VAL A 225 -10.68 3.97 8.06
C VAL A 225 -11.32 3.88 6.66
N GLU A 226 -12.56 3.40 6.55
CA GLU A 226 -13.28 3.31 5.28
C GLU A 226 -13.51 4.70 4.65
N HIS A 227 -13.87 5.73 5.42
CA HIS A 227 -13.94 7.10 4.90
C HIS A 227 -12.56 7.61 4.42
N ASN A 228 -11.47 7.31 5.13
CA ASN A 228 -10.10 7.69 4.73
C ASN A 228 -9.67 7.01 3.42
N ASN A 229 -9.88 5.69 3.30
CA ASN A 229 -9.58 4.89 2.10
C ASN A 229 -10.32 5.36 0.84
N ASN A 230 -11.39 6.13 1.03
CA ASN A 230 -12.22 6.73 -0.01
C ASN A 230 -12.01 8.25 -0.19
N GLY A 231 -11.02 8.85 0.47
CA GLY A 231 -10.72 10.28 0.40
C GLY A 231 -11.74 11.21 1.09
N ARG A 232 -12.71 10.67 1.83
CA ARG A 232 -13.68 11.43 2.64
C ARG A 232 -13.07 11.79 4.00
N LEU A 233 -12.03 12.62 3.95
CA LEU A 233 -11.18 12.95 5.08
C LEU A 233 -11.94 13.67 6.21
N ALA A 234 -12.94 14.49 5.89
CA ALA A 234 -13.71 15.23 6.89
C ALA A 234 -14.61 14.28 7.71
N GLU A 235 -15.33 13.39 7.02
CA GLU A 235 -16.17 12.35 7.62
C GLU A 235 -15.34 11.34 8.42
N SER A 236 -14.14 10.99 7.91
CA SER A 236 -13.16 10.17 8.61
C SER A 236 -12.77 10.77 9.97
N VAL A 237 -12.45 12.07 10.06
CA VAL A 237 -12.19 12.74 11.35
C VAL A 237 -13.42 12.76 12.26
N VAL A 238 -14.64 12.87 11.72
CA VAL A 238 -15.87 12.79 12.53
C VAL A 238 -16.04 11.40 13.14
N ALA A 239 -15.83 10.34 12.35
CA ALA A 239 -15.92 8.96 12.81
C ALA A 239 -14.83 8.62 13.82
N PHE A 240 -13.55 8.94 13.55
CA PHE A 240 -12.46 8.74 14.51
C PHE A 240 -12.65 9.55 15.80
N ARG A 241 -13.15 10.79 15.73
CA ARG A 241 -13.49 11.58 16.93
C ARG A 241 -14.58 10.91 17.77
N GLN A 242 -15.53 10.21 17.16
CA GLN A 242 -16.52 9.42 17.90
C GLN A 242 -15.91 8.14 18.51
N ALA A 243 -15.07 7.42 17.76
CA ALA A 243 -14.32 6.28 18.30
C ALA A 243 -13.44 6.67 19.51
N ALA A 244 -12.74 7.81 19.43
CA ALA A 244 -11.91 8.34 20.53
C ALA A 244 -12.73 8.80 21.75
N ARG A 245 -13.98 9.25 21.56
CA ARG A 245 -14.89 9.56 22.68
C ARG A 245 -15.39 8.30 23.38
N LEU A 246 -15.65 7.23 22.63
CA LEU A 246 -16.16 5.96 23.16
C LEU A 246 -15.05 5.08 23.77
N ASN A 247 -13.84 5.10 23.20
CA ASN A 247 -12.65 4.46 23.76
C ASN A 247 -11.40 5.36 23.59
N PRO A 248 -11.09 6.24 24.56
CA PRO A 248 -9.95 7.14 24.47
C PRO A 248 -8.59 6.44 24.62
N GLN A 249 -8.54 5.16 24.98
CA GLN A 249 -7.28 4.41 25.16
C GLN A 249 -6.83 3.66 23.88
N TYR A 250 -7.65 3.59 22.83
CA TYR A 250 -7.27 2.90 21.59
C TYR A 250 -6.33 3.79 20.74
N VAL A 251 -5.03 3.55 20.89
CA VAL A 251 -3.95 4.31 20.24
C VAL A 251 -4.13 4.47 18.72
N PRO A 252 -4.52 3.43 17.95
CA PRO A 252 -4.66 3.57 16.49
C PRO A 252 -5.69 4.61 16.05
N THR A 253 -6.75 4.90 16.84
CA THR A 253 -7.68 6.00 16.53
C THR A 253 -6.96 7.35 16.53
N TRP A 254 -6.09 7.59 17.50
CA TRP A 254 -5.36 8.85 17.63
C TRP A 254 -4.29 9.01 16.54
N ILE A 255 -3.65 7.92 16.12
CA ILE A 255 -2.68 7.92 15.02
C ILE A 255 -3.40 8.23 13.70
N ASN A 256 -4.45 7.49 13.37
CA ASN A 256 -5.20 7.67 12.13
C ASN A 256 -5.88 9.05 12.07
N MET A 257 -6.50 9.51 13.17
CA MET A 257 -7.10 10.84 13.23
C MET A 257 -6.04 11.94 13.03
N GLY A 258 -4.85 11.78 13.62
CA GLY A 258 -3.73 12.71 13.43
C GLY A 258 -3.18 12.73 12.00
N TYR A 259 -3.10 11.58 11.34
CA TYR A 259 -2.76 11.47 9.92
C TYR A 259 -3.77 12.21 9.04
N VAL A 260 -5.07 11.93 9.19
CA VAL A 260 -6.13 12.56 8.40
C VAL A 260 -6.22 14.07 8.67
N GLN A 261 -6.01 14.51 9.91
CA GLN A 261 -5.88 15.93 10.26
C GLN A 261 -4.66 16.59 9.59
N CYS A 262 -3.56 15.85 9.39
CA CYS A 262 -2.39 16.35 8.65
C CYS A 262 -2.69 16.54 7.16
N GLU A 263 -3.42 15.63 6.51
CA GLU A 263 -3.87 15.76 5.11
C GLU A 263 -4.90 16.89 4.93
N LEU A 264 -5.78 17.09 5.91
CA LEU A 264 -6.67 18.26 5.98
C LEU A 264 -5.96 19.58 6.35
N GLN A 265 -4.64 19.57 6.56
CA GLN A 265 -3.83 20.71 6.98
C GLN A 265 -4.23 21.31 8.35
N HIS A 266 -5.01 20.57 9.14
CA HIS A 266 -5.37 20.90 10.52
C HIS A 266 -4.20 20.56 11.48
N TYR A 267 -3.04 21.17 11.24
CA TYR A 267 -1.77 20.74 11.85
C TYR A 267 -1.75 20.79 13.39
N GLN A 268 -2.47 21.71 14.02
CA GLN A 268 -2.55 21.79 15.49
C GLN A 268 -3.33 20.62 16.10
N ASP A 269 -4.51 20.30 15.53
CA ASP A 269 -5.27 19.11 15.88
C ASP A 269 -4.43 17.83 15.67
N ALA A 270 -3.69 17.76 14.55
CA ALA A 270 -2.81 16.62 14.24
C ALA A 270 -1.72 16.43 15.30
N VAL A 271 -1.03 17.51 15.72
CA VAL A 271 -0.06 17.46 16.84
C VAL A 271 -0.75 16.99 18.13
N GLN A 272 -1.94 17.49 18.45
CA GLN A 272 -2.66 17.08 19.67
C GLN A 272 -3.03 15.59 19.66
N SER A 273 -3.51 15.07 18.52
CA SER A 273 -3.84 13.66 18.34
C SER A 273 -2.61 12.76 18.44
N LEU A 274 -1.53 13.09 17.73
CA LEU A 274 -0.30 12.30 17.70
C LEU A 274 0.47 12.36 19.03
N THR A 275 0.47 13.51 19.71
CA THR A 275 0.98 13.61 21.10
C THR A 275 0.13 12.81 22.08
N THR A 276 -1.18 12.69 21.84
CA THR A 276 -2.04 11.81 22.64
C THR A 276 -1.75 10.34 22.37
N ALA A 277 -1.50 9.94 21.12
CA ALA A 277 -1.04 8.60 20.79
C ALA A 277 0.28 8.25 21.50
N LEU A 278 1.31 9.11 21.38
CA LEU A 278 2.63 8.92 22.02
C LEU A 278 2.59 8.94 23.56
N ARG A 279 1.57 9.56 24.17
CA ARG A 279 1.34 9.49 25.63
C ARG A 279 0.72 8.16 26.06
N LEU A 280 -0.05 7.50 25.20
CA LEU A 280 -0.66 6.20 25.46
C LEU A 280 0.31 5.05 25.13
N ASP A 281 1.05 5.17 24.03
CA ASP A 281 2.17 4.29 23.66
C ASP A 281 3.41 5.09 23.24
N PRO A 282 4.38 5.29 24.14
CA PRO A 282 5.66 5.92 23.84
C PRO A 282 6.58 5.12 22.90
N ARG A 283 6.16 3.94 22.41
CA ARG A 283 6.93 3.09 21.49
C ARG A 283 6.34 3.02 20.07
N SER A 284 5.27 3.76 19.78
CA SER A 284 4.70 3.84 18.43
C SER A 284 5.59 4.64 17.48
N ASP A 285 6.30 3.91 16.62
CA ASP A 285 7.11 4.43 15.51
C ASP A 285 6.26 5.17 14.47
N GLU A 286 5.06 4.66 14.17
CA GLU A 286 4.10 5.32 13.28
C GLU A 286 3.67 6.69 13.82
N ALA A 287 3.35 6.80 15.12
CA ALA A 287 2.97 8.08 15.73
C ALA A 287 4.13 9.09 15.67
N TYR A 288 5.38 8.65 15.88
CA TYR A 288 6.58 9.49 15.68
C TYR A 288 6.75 9.89 14.21
N CYS A 289 6.60 8.97 13.25
CA CYS A 289 6.73 9.28 11.83
C CYS A 289 5.67 10.30 11.38
N ASN A 290 4.41 10.10 11.73
CA ASN A 290 3.32 11.01 11.39
C ASN A 290 3.49 12.39 12.05
N LEU A 291 3.98 12.45 13.30
CA LEU A 291 4.29 13.73 13.95
C LEU A 291 5.46 14.44 13.27
N GLY A 292 6.47 13.69 12.81
CA GLY A 292 7.54 14.19 11.95
C GLY A 292 7.01 14.81 10.65
N VAL A 293 6.02 14.18 9.99
CA VAL A 293 5.38 14.73 8.78
C VAL A 293 4.65 16.03 9.06
N VAL A 294 3.96 16.17 10.21
CA VAL A 294 3.31 17.43 10.62
C VAL A 294 4.35 18.54 10.82
N TYR A 295 5.46 18.27 11.49
CA TYR A 295 6.55 19.24 11.65
C TYR A 295 7.24 19.58 10.31
N LEU A 296 7.42 18.60 9.43
CA LEU A 296 7.99 18.78 8.09
C LEU A 296 7.12 19.71 7.22
N ARG A 297 5.80 19.47 7.17
CA ARG A 297 4.84 20.32 6.45
C ARG A 297 4.75 21.74 7.02
N THR A 298 4.92 21.89 8.34
CA THR A 298 4.96 23.20 9.02
C THR A 298 6.37 23.83 9.07
N LYS A 299 7.37 23.26 8.39
CA LYS A 299 8.76 23.74 8.27
C LYS A 299 9.57 23.78 9.58
N HIS A 300 9.16 23.03 10.60
CA HIS A 300 9.90 22.83 11.85
C HIS A 300 10.91 21.68 11.69
N PHE A 301 11.92 21.86 10.83
CA PHE A 301 12.76 20.76 10.35
C PHE A 301 13.53 20.03 11.46
N GLU A 302 14.02 20.72 12.48
CA GLU A 302 14.77 20.13 13.59
C GLU A 302 13.87 19.24 14.47
N ALA A 303 12.62 19.67 14.67
CA ALA A 303 11.60 18.87 15.36
C ALA A 303 11.17 17.66 14.53
N ALA A 304 11.06 17.82 13.21
CA ALA A 304 10.75 16.75 12.27
C ALA A 304 11.86 15.68 12.25
N GLU A 305 13.13 16.09 12.10
CA GLU A 305 14.29 15.20 12.19
C GLU A 305 14.31 14.43 13.51
N GLN A 306 14.03 15.09 14.64
CA GLN A 306 13.97 14.43 15.94
C GLN A 306 12.93 13.30 15.98
N GLN A 307 11.73 13.49 15.41
CA GLN A 307 10.70 12.46 15.40
C GLN A 307 11.01 11.35 14.38
N PHE A 308 11.49 11.67 13.18
CA PHE A 308 11.88 10.64 12.20
C PHE A 308 13.05 9.78 12.72
N ARG A 309 14.02 10.39 13.42
CA ARG A 309 15.08 9.66 14.12
C ARG A 309 14.57 8.88 15.35
N ALA A 310 13.41 9.21 15.92
CA ALA A 310 12.77 8.40 16.95
C ALA A 310 12.10 7.16 16.34
N ALA A 311 11.30 7.33 15.27
CA ALA A 311 10.67 6.24 14.53
C ALA A 311 11.70 5.22 14.03
N THR A 312 12.76 5.66 13.35
CA THR A 312 13.81 4.78 12.82
C THR A 312 14.68 4.09 13.88
N ARG A 313 14.73 4.61 15.12
CA ARG A 313 15.34 3.90 16.27
C ARG A 313 14.45 2.81 16.86
N LEU A 314 13.13 2.99 16.78
CA LEU A 314 12.14 2.00 17.23
C LEU A 314 11.98 0.88 16.20
N ASN A 315 11.99 1.23 14.91
CA ASN A 315 11.84 0.32 13.79
C ASN A 315 12.90 0.60 12.71
N GLN A 316 13.93 -0.24 12.69
CA GLN A 316 15.07 -0.13 11.77
C GLN A 316 14.74 -0.53 10.32
N HIS A 317 13.51 -0.93 10.04
CA HIS A 317 13.03 -1.29 8.69
C HIS A 317 11.91 -0.37 8.19
N TYR A 318 11.61 0.72 8.91
CA TYR A 318 10.51 1.62 8.57
C TYR A 318 10.85 2.54 7.38
N VAL A 319 10.75 1.99 6.17
CA VAL A 319 11.09 2.64 4.89
C VAL A 319 10.54 4.07 4.79
N ASN A 320 9.26 4.29 5.10
CA ASN A 320 8.64 5.62 5.07
C ASN A 320 9.34 6.64 5.97
N ALA A 321 9.68 6.26 7.21
CA ALA A 321 10.37 7.14 8.15
C ALA A 321 11.79 7.50 7.68
N TYR A 322 12.53 6.55 7.08
CA TYR A 322 13.82 6.84 6.45
C TYR A 322 13.67 7.75 5.22
N CYS A 323 12.70 7.51 4.33
CA CYS A 323 12.43 8.40 3.19
C CYS A 323 12.14 9.83 3.64
N ASN A 324 11.36 10.01 4.70
CA ASN A 324 10.96 11.34 5.19
C ASN A 324 12.08 12.02 5.99
N LEU A 325 12.95 11.25 6.66
CA LEU A 325 14.21 11.74 7.21
C LEU A 325 15.14 12.26 6.09
N GLY A 326 15.28 11.52 4.99
CA GLY A 326 16.05 11.95 3.82
C GLY A 326 15.52 13.27 3.23
N THR A 327 14.20 13.37 3.05
CA THR A 327 13.54 14.61 2.60
C THR A 327 13.77 15.78 3.58
N CYS A 328 13.71 15.53 4.90
CA CYS A 328 13.96 16.54 5.92
C CYS A 328 15.40 17.07 5.89
N LEU A 329 16.39 16.17 5.80
CA LEU A 329 17.81 16.52 5.69
C LEU A 329 18.12 17.30 4.41
N ALA A 330 17.49 16.93 3.29
CA ALA A 330 17.62 17.65 2.03
C ALA A 330 17.09 19.10 2.13
N LEU A 331 15.94 19.30 2.80
CA LEU A 331 15.35 20.63 3.03
C LEU A 331 16.16 21.49 4.02
N GLN A 332 16.93 20.87 4.92
CA GLN A 332 17.95 21.55 5.75
C GLN A 332 19.28 21.81 4.99
N GLY A 333 19.38 21.46 3.70
CA GLY A 333 20.61 21.59 2.91
C GLY A 333 21.69 20.55 3.19
N ARG A 334 21.41 19.56 4.05
CA ARG A 334 22.36 18.50 4.48
C ARG A 334 22.42 17.38 3.44
N MET A 335 22.72 17.74 2.19
CA MET A 335 22.63 16.88 1.00
C MET A 335 23.38 15.54 1.15
N ALA A 336 24.59 15.54 1.71
CA ALA A 336 25.38 14.32 1.90
C ALA A 336 24.73 13.34 2.90
N GLU A 337 24.13 13.82 3.99
CA GLU A 337 23.38 12.97 4.92
C GLU A 337 22.07 12.48 4.29
N ALA A 338 21.37 13.33 3.53
CA ALA A 338 20.15 12.96 2.82
C ALA A 338 20.42 11.84 1.79
N ILE A 339 21.48 11.96 0.99
CA ILE A 339 21.94 10.90 0.07
C ILE A 339 22.20 9.61 0.83
N ASN A 340 22.96 9.64 1.93
CA ASN A 340 23.26 8.44 2.71
C ASN A 340 22.00 7.77 3.26
N ILE A 341 21.02 8.55 3.73
CA ILE A 341 19.73 8.03 4.19
C ILE A 341 18.92 7.41 3.03
N TYR A 342 18.91 8.00 1.84
CA TYR A 342 18.26 7.39 0.67
C TYR A 342 19.00 6.14 0.16
N LEU A 343 20.32 6.05 0.30
CA LEU A 343 21.06 4.81 0.03
C LEU A 343 20.68 3.70 1.02
N VAL A 344 20.55 4.00 2.32
CA VAL A 344 20.05 3.03 3.32
C VAL A 344 18.62 2.58 2.99
N VAL A 345 17.76 3.46 2.45
CA VAL A 345 16.45 3.04 1.92
C VAL A 345 16.61 2.04 0.77
N LEU A 346 17.51 2.27 -0.17
CA LEU A 346 17.73 1.38 -1.32
C LEU A 346 18.43 0.05 -0.95
N GLU A 347 19.16 0.00 0.16
CA GLU A 347 19.68 -1.25 0.74
C GLU A 347 18.55 -2.11 1.35
N MET A 348 17.57 -1.47 2.00
CA MET A 348 16.41 -2.17 2.59
C MET A 348 15.30 -2.48 1.57
N PHE A 349 15.12 -1.61 0.59
CA PHE A 349 14.03 -1.63 -0.37
C PHE A 349 14.50 -1.15 -1.75
N PRO A 350 15.16 -2.01 -2.55
CA PRO A 350 15.81 -1.61 -3.80
C PRO A 350 14.86 -1.03 -4.86
N THR A 351 13.57 -1.40 -4.85
CA THR A 351 12.55 -0.87 -5.76
C THR A 351 11.87 0.40 -5.22
N CYS A 352 12.45 1.09 -4.23
CA CYS A 352 11.96 2.37 -3.73
C CYS A 352 12.13 3.50 -4.76
N GLN A 353 11.11 3.70 -5.59
CA GLN A 353 11.06 4.75 -6.61
C GLN A 353 11.39 6.13 -6.03
N LYS A 354 10.80 6.50 -4.88
CA LYS A 354 11.05 7.79 -4.22
C LYS A 354 12.54 7.98 -3.88
N ALA A 355 13.18 6.96 -3.29
CA ALA A 355 14.58 7.07 -2.89
C ALA A 355 15.52 7.16 -4.11
N HIS A 356 15.20 6.47 -5.21
CA HIS A 356 15.91 6.66 -6.48
C HIS A 356 15.72 8.08 -7.05
N ALA A 357 14.50 8.59 -7.13
CA ALA A 357 14.21 9.93 -7.67
C ALA A 357 14.92 11.04 -6.87
N GLU A 358 14.83 10.97 -5.55
CA GLU A 358 15.42 11.96 -4.63
C GLU A 358 16.95 11.86 -4.57
N ALA A 359 17.53 10.65 -4.53
CA ALA A 359 18.99 10.48 -4.59
C ALA A 359 19.55 10.97 -5.95
N GLY A 360 18.83 10.70 -7.04
CA GLY A 360 19.16 11.19 -8.39
C GLY A 360 19.17 12.73 -8.46
N ALA A 361 18.14 13.38 -7.89
CA ALA A 361 18.05 14.84 -7.81
C ALA A 361 19.16 15.46 -6.96
N LEU A 362 19.52 14.84 -5.83
CA LEU A 362 20.61 15.30 -4.97
C LEU A 362 22.00 15.10 -5.62
N TYR A 363 22.23 13.96 -6.30
CA TYR A 363 23.47 13.75 -7.05
C TYR A 363 23.60 14.71 -8.24
N LEU A 364 22.51 15.03 -8.94
CA LEU A 364 22.49 16.05 -9.99
C LEU A 364 22.86 17.43 -9.41
N SER A 365 22.24 17.79 -8.29
CA SER A 365 22.50 19.05 -7.57
C SER A 365 23.96 19.15 -7.08
N GLY A 366 24.57 18.03 -6.72
CA GLY A 366 25.98 17.90 -6.33
C GLY A 366 26.96 17.70 -7.49
N GLY A 367 26.51 17.71 -8.75
CA GLY A 367 27.37 17.53 -9.95
C GLY A 367 27.86 16.10 -10.20
N VAL A 368 27.38 15.09 -9.45
CA VAL A 368 27.83 13.69 -9.53
C VAL A 368 27.06 12.95 -10.65
N SER A 369 27.35 13.36 -11.89
CA SER A 369 26.56 13.04 -13.08
C SER A 369 26.28 11.55 -13.30
N GLU A 370 27.27 10.68 -13.12
CA GLU A 370 27.11 9.22 -13.31
C GLU A 370 26.08 8.60 -12.35
N ARG A 371 26.16 8.95 -11.05
CA ARG A 371 25.19 8.47 -10.05
C ARG A 371 23.82 9.09 -10.24
N ALA A 372 23.77 10.37 -10.64
CA ALA A 372 22.52 11.03 -10.99
C ALA A 372 21.81 10.29 -12.13
N GLU A 373 22.50 9.96 -13.22
CA GLU A 373 21.89 9.23 -14.35
C GLU A 373 21.42 7.84 -13.93
N TYR A 374 22.24 7.10 -13.19
CA TYR A 374 21.87 5.78 -12.67
C TYR A 374 20.56 5.84 -11.85
N HIS A 375 20.50 6.67 -10.81
CA HIS A 375 19.34 6.71 -9.94
C HIS A 375 18.09 7.28 -10.64
N LEU A 376 18.22 8.28 -11.52
CA LEU A 376 17.09 8.82 -12.28
C LEU A 376 16.53 7.81 -13.29
N ARG A 377 17.39 7.03 -13.96
CA ARG A 377 16.92 5.95 -14.86
C ARG A 377 16.23 4.82 -14.10
N GLN A 378 16.70 4.46 -12.90
CA GLN A 378 16.00 3.49 -12.05
C GLN A 378 14.63 4.03 -11.58
N ALA A 379 14.54 5.31 -11.19
CA ALA A 379 13.26 5.93 -10.83
C ALA A 379 12.23 5.91 -11.98
N ILE A 380 12.68 6.14 -13.21
CA ILE A 380 11.85 6.07 -14.43
C ILE A 380 11.51 4.62 -14.80
N ALA A 381 12.41 3.66 -14.57
CA ALA A 381 12.11 2.24 -14.80
C ALA A 381 11.05 1.69 -13.83
N LEU A 382 11.05 2.17 -12.58
CA LEU A 382 10.08 1.82 -11.54
C LEU A 382 8.75 2.56 -11.70
N LEU A 383 8.76 3.81 -12.16
CA LEU A 383 7.57 4.59 -12.48
C LEU A 383 7.82 5.44 -13.75
N PRO A 384 7.45 4.93 -14.95
CA PRO A 384 7.62 5.63 -16.22
C PRO A 384 6.92 6.98 -16.31
N ASP A 385 5.97 7.24 -15.40
CA ASP A 385 5.16 8.44 -15.31
C ASP A 385 5.64 9.45 -14.23
N ASP A 386 6.82 9.23 -13.63
CA ASP A 386 7.46 10.25 -12.78
C ASP A 386 8.07 11.38 -13.63
N ALA A 387 7.23 12.37 -13.91
CA ALA A 387 7.58 13.62 -14.56
C ALA A 387 8.84 14.30 -13.97
N ARG A 388 9.07 14.23 -12.65
CA ARG A 388 10.23 14.90 -12.02
C ARG A 388 11.54 14.21 -12.36
N SER A 389 11.56 12.88 -12.36
CA SER A 389 12.75 12.13 -12.77
C SER A 389 13.08 12.35 -14.25
N HIS A 390 12.07 12.47 -15.12
CA HIS A 390 12.26 12.87 -16.53
C HIS A 390 12.85 14.28 -16.67
N LEU A 391 12.34 15.26 -15.91
CA LEU A 391 12.86 16.63 -15.90
C LEU A 391 14.34 16.68 -15.48
N HIS A 392 14.69 16.02 -14.37
CA HIS A 392 16.07 15.96 -13.88
C HIS A 392 17.00 15.21 -14.86
N LEU A 393 16.52 14.12 -15.47
CA LEU A 393 17.30 13.38 -16.46
C LEU A 393 17.55 14.22 -17.72
N GLY A 394 16.54 14.96 -18.19
CA GLY A 394 16.71 15.92 -19.30
C GLY A 394 17.74 17.01 -18.99
N GLN A 395 17.71 17.59 -17.77
CA GLN A 395 18.69 18.59 -17.32
C GLN A 395 20.12 18.02 -17.32
N LEU A 396 20.30 16.81 -16.78
CA LEU A 396 21.57 16.10 -16.72
C LEU A 396 22.14 15.78 -18.12
N LEU A 397 21.30 15.26 -19.01
CA LEU A 397 21.67 14.91 -20.38
C LEU A 397 22.00 16.16 -21.21
N ARG A 398 21.26 17.26 -21.02
CA ARG A 398 21.56 18.57 -21.62
C ARG A 398 22.93 19.08 -21.16
N GLY A 399 23.23 19.03 -19.86
CA GLY A 399 24.56 19.38 -19.32
C GLY A 399 25.68 18.51 -19.87
N SER A 400 25.37 17.25 -20.22
CA SER A 400 26.26 16.28 -20.83
C SER A 400 26.29 16.33 -22.37
N ALA A 401 25.69 17.36 -22.99
CA ALA A 401 25.54 17.54 -24.45
C ALA A 401 24.84 16.37 -25.19
N ARG A 402 24.13 15.48 -24.49
CA ARG A 402 23.35 14.35 -25.04
C ARG A 402 21.94 14.81 -25.44
N LEU A 403 21.90 15.80 -26.35
CA LEU A 403 20.71 16.61 -26.65
C LEU A 403 19.50 15.79 -27.12
N PHE A 404 19.72 14.71 -27.88
CA PHE A 404 18.62 13.89 -28.39
C PHE A 404 17.87 13.19 -27.24
N GLU A 405 18.60 12.48 -26.37
CA GLU A 405 18.02 11.84 -25.18
C GLU A 405 17.43 12.89 -24.21
N ALA A 406 18.08 14.04 -24.06
CA ALA A 406 17.57 15.15 -23.26
C ALA A 406 16.21 15.63 -23.78
N THR A 407 16.07 15.78 -25.10
CA THR A 407 14.83 16.18 -25.77
C THR A 407 13.71 15.18 -25.51
N SER A 408 13.97 13.87 -25.63
CA SER A 408 12.99 12.82 -25.32
C SER A 408 12.56 12.82 -23.86
N ALA A 409 13.49 13.01 -22.91
CA ALA A 409 13.18 13.12 -21.49
C ALA A 409 12.32 14.36 -21.19
N PHE A 410 12.66 15.52 -21.78
CA PHE A 410 11.84 16.73 -21.65
C PHE A 410 10.46 16.57 -22.30
N GLN A 411 10.35 15.95 -23.48
CA GLN A 411 9.06 15.64 -24.11
C GLN A 411 8.18 14.78 -23.20
N ARG A 412 8.72 13.71 -22.61
CA ARG A 412 7.96 12.86 -21.68
C ARG A 412 7.52 13.61 -20.42
N PHE A 413 8.36 14.49 -19.87
CA PHE A 413 7.96 15.43 -18.81
C PHE A 413 6.75 16.30 -19.23
N CYS A 414 6.77 16.86 -20.45
CA CYS A 414 5.66 17.68 -20.97
C CYS A 414 4.34 16.90 -21.06
N GLU A 415 4.38 15.69 -21.62
CA GLU A 415 3.22 14.80 -21.75
C GLU A 415 2.59 14.51 -20.39
N LEU A 416 3.41 14.19 -19.38
CA LEU A 416 2.95 13.81 -18.06
C LEU A 416 2.33 14.98 -17.29
N GLU A 417 2.89 16.19 -17.42
CA GLU A 417 2.28 17.39 -16.84
C GLU A 417 1.00 17.81 -17.58
N GLN A 418 0.90 17.58 -18.91
CA GLN A 418 -0.35 17.76 -19.66
C GLN A 418 -1.42 16.73 -19.26
N ILE A 419 -1.06 15.49 -18.98
CA ILE A 419 -1.99 14.48 -18.44
C ILE A 419 -2.48 14.91 -17.05
N ARG A 420 -1.60 15.46 -16.20
CA ARG A 420 -1.93 15.92 -14.84
C ARG A 420 -2.80 17.18 -14.81
N HIS A 421 -2.53 18.14 -15.68
CA HIS A 421 -3.21 19.45 -15.69
C HIS A 421 -4.28 19.59 -16.80
N GLY A 422 -4.49 18.54 -17.60
CA GLY A 422 -5.28 18.59 -18.82
C GLY A 422 -4.60 19.44 -19.90
N SER A 423 -5.35 19.78 -20.95
CA SER A 423 -4.89 20.54 -22.12
C SER A 423 -4.40 21.98 -21.82
N ARG A 424 -4.37 22.40 -20.55
CA ARG A 424 -4.04 23.76 -20.10
C ARG A 424 -3.05 23.72 -18.94
N LEU A 425 -1.79 23.47 -19.26
CA LEU A 425 -0.65 23.69 -18.38
C LEU A 425 -0.70 25.10 -17.75
N PRO A 426 -0.21 25.29 -16.51
CA PRO A 426 0.11 26.61 -15.98
C PRO A 426 1.09 27.34 -16.91
N GLU A 427 0.90 28.64 -17.14
CA GLU A 427 1.64 29.36 -18.19
C GLU A 427 3.16 29.38 -17.94
N ASP A 428 3.59 29.47 -16.68
CA ASP A 428 5.02 29.40 -16.29
C ASP A 428 5.64 28.05 -16.70
N LEU A 429 4.89 26.95 -16.53
CA LEU A 429 5.31 25.60 -16.89
C LEU A 429 5.28 25.42 -18.42
N ALA A 430 4.25 25.94 -19.10
CA ALA A 430 4.19 25.96 -20.56
C ALA A 430 5.34 26.77 -21.17
N GLN A 431 5.72 27.90 -20.55
CA GLN A 431 6.85 28.73 -20.99
C GLN A 431 8.20 28.05 -20.72
N LEU A 432 8.37 27.42 -19.55
CA LEU A 432 9.56 26.60 -19.25
C LEU A 432 9.74 25.50 -20.30
N ILE A 433 8.67 24.77 -20.61
CA ILE A 433 8.63 23.73 -21.64
C ILE A 433 9.01 24.29 -23.03
N ARG A 434 8.37 25.40 -23.45
CA ARG A 434 8.68 26.05 -24.75
C ARG A 434 10.12 26.56 -24.82
N ASN A 435 10.69 27.02 -23.72
CA ASN A 435 12.09 27.45 -23.66
C ASN A 435 13.03 26.24 -23.83
N VAL A 436 12.85 25.21 -23.00
CA VAL A 436 13.71 24.02 -22.98
C VAL A 436 13.72 23.30 -24.33
N LEU A 437 12.56 23.15 -24.97
CA LEU A 437 12.47 22.55 -26.31
C LEU A 437 13.18 23.42 -27.37
N LYS A 438 12.94 24.74 -27.40
CA LYS A 438 13.63 25.66 -28.32
C LYS A 438 15.15 25.66 -28.15
N GLU A 439 15.63 25.59 -26.91
CA GLU A 439 17.07 25.49 -26.62
C GLU A 439 17.65 24.17 -27.17
N CYS A 440 16.92 23.05 -27.04
CA CYS A 440 17.32 21.77 -27.60
C CYS A 440 17.29 21.76 -29.13
N ASP A 441 16.26 22.34 -29.77
CA ASP A 441 16.14 22.44 -31.24
C ASP A 441 17.26 23.32 -31.83
N ALA A 442 17.55 24.45 -31.19
CA ALA A 442 18.60 25.37 -31.61
C ALA A 442 20.00 24.73 -31.49
N LEU A 443 20.30 24.09 -30.35
CA LEU A 443 21.57 23.40 -30.14
C LEU A 443 21.72 22.17 -31.07
N THR A 444 20.64 21.41 -31.29
CA THR A 444 20.62 20.28 -32.23
C THR A 444 20.89 20.76 -33.66
N THR A 445 20.24 21.85 -34.07
CA THR A 445 20.47 22.47 -35.39
C THR A 445 21.91 23.00 -35.51
N GLN A 446 22.47 23.63 -34.48
CA GLN A 446 23.88 24.06 -34.50
C GLN A 446 24.87 22.89 -34.60
N ILE A 447 24.66 21.79 -33.86
CA ILE A 447 25.55 20.61 -33.91
C ILE A 447 25.46 19.89 -35.26
N LEU A 448 24.27 19.84 -35.87
CA LEU A 448 24.10 19.28 -37.21
C LEU A 448 24.78 20.14 -38.27
N LEU A 449 24.52 21.45 -38.29
CA LEU A 449 25.17 22.39 -39.23
C LEU A 449 26.70 22.40 -39.06
N GLY A 450 27.19 22.36 -37.81
CA GLY A 450 28.62 22.25 -37.49
C GLY A 450 29.28 20.92 -37.89
N LYS A 451 28.50 19.90 -38.27
CA LYS A 451 28.96 18.62 -38.84
C LYS A 451 28.54 18.42 -40.30
N GLY A 452 28.02 19.46 -40.97
CA GLY A 452 27.56 19.39 -42.36
C GLY A 452 26.21 18.69 -42.57
N GLY A 453 25.48 18.36 -41.50
CA GLY A 453 24.13 17.80 -41.56
C GLY A 453 23.04 18.88 -41.65
N ARG A 454 21.93 18.56 -42.32
CA ARG A 454 20.73 19.42 -42.35
C ARG A 454 19.95 19.33 -41.03
N SER A 455 19.15 20.36 -40.74
CA SER A 455 18.29 20.43 -39.54
C SER A 455 17.17 19.36 -39.57
N PRO A 456 16.72 18.81 -38.42
CA PRO A 456 15.73 17.73 -38.38
C PRO A 456 14.32 18.14 -38.85
N LEU A 457 14.01 19.45 -38.83
CA LEU A 457 12.70 19.98 -39.22
C LEU A 457 12.28 19.54 -40.64
N VAL A 458 13.24 19.37 -41.56
CA VAL A 458 12.98 18.93 -42.94
C VAL A 458 12.58 17.45 -43.03
N ALA A 459 12.84 16.63 -42.01
CA ALA A 459 12.57 15.20 -42.04
C ALA A 459 11.21 14.79 -41.42
N VAL A 460 10.55 15.68 -40.68
CA VAL A 460 9.30 15.38 -39.97
C VAL A 460 8.07 15.72 -40.82
N GLU A 461 8.16 16.72 -41.70
CA GLU A 461 7.04 17.14 -42.56
C GLU A 461 6.73 16.10 -43.68
N ASP A 462 7.74 15.45 -44.25
CA ASP A 462 7.57 14.42 -45.30
C ASP A 462 6.74 13.20 -44.82
N GLN A 463 6.89 12.79 -43.56
CA GLN A 463 6.09 11.68 -43.01
C GLN A 463 4.64 12.10 -42.69
N ALA A 464 4.39 13.39 -42.45
CA ALA A 464 3.03 13.90 -42.22
C ALA A 464 2.21 14.05 -43.52
N ALA A 465 2.87 14.23 -44.67
CA ALA A 465 2.23 14.36 -45.97
C ALA A 465 1.62 13.04 -46.48
N THR A 466 2.29 11.90 -46.21
CA THR A 466 1.94 10.59 -46.78
C THR A 466 0.67 9.95 -46.16
N LEU A 467 0.10 10.56 -45.10
CA LEU A 467 -1.08 10.04 -44.39
C LEU A 467 -2.35 10.90 -44.58
N ARG A 468 -2.36 11.86 -45.53
CA ARG A 468 -3.55 12.68 -45.85
C ARG A 468 -3.81 12.83 -47.36
N GLY A 469 -4.04 11.72 -48.04
CA GLY A 469 -4.58 11.72 -49.39
C GLY A 469 -4.72 10.31 -49.97
N GLY A 470 -5.95 9.85 -50.22
CA GLY A 470 -6.17 8.56 -50.89
C GLY A 470 -7.40 7.77 -50.43
N SER A 471 -8.61 8.31 -50.63
CA SER A 471 -9.84 7.52 -50.46
C SER A 471 -10.88 7.85 -51.54
N GLN A 472 -10.93 7.05 -52.61
CA GLN A 472 -12.17 6.50 -53.19
C GLN A 472 -11.94 5.61 -54.44
N SER A 473 -12.73 4.52 -54.48
CA SER A 473 -13.26 3.78 -55.66
C SER A 473 -12.39 3.49 -56.89
N GLY A 474 -12.21 2.19 -57.17
CA GLY A 474 -11.89 1.61 -58.48
C GLY A 474 -12.01 0.08 -58.39
N GLU A 475 -12.73 -0.57 -59.31
CA GLU A 475 -13.15 -1.98 -59.17
C GLU A 475 -12.19 -3.02 -59.80
N THR A 476 -12.47 -4.29 -59.47
CA THR A 476 -11.81 -5.58 -59.79
C THR A 476 -11.69 -5.90 -61.30
N PRO A 477 -10.87 -6.90 -61.78
CA PRO A 477 -10.62 -8.21 -61.14
C PRO A 477 -9.21 -8.87 -61.25
N MET A 478 -9.09 -10.05 -60.61
CA MET A 478 -7.93 -10.97 -60.55
C MET A 478 -7.82 -11.91 -61.78
N PRO A 479 -6.61 -12.44 -62.07
CA PRO A 479 -6.26 -13.85 -61.77
C PRO A 479 -5.01 -13.95 -60.84
N ARG A 480 -4.80 -14.97 -59.98
CA ARG A 480 -4.47 -16.41 -60.20
C ARG A 480 -3.14 -16.65 -60.96
N GLU A 481 -2.28 -17.63 -60.68
CA GLU A 481 -2.07 -18.70 -59.64
C GLU A 481 -0.66 -19.32 -59.92
N ASP A 482 0.15 -19.93 -59.04
CA ASP A 482 0.19 -20.15 -57.58
C ASP A 482 1.59 -20.70 -57.14
N SER A 483 1.81 -20.90 -55.83
CA SER A 483 2.46 -22.11 -55.21
C SER A 483 3.94 -22.14 -54.74
N VAL A 484 4.18 -23.09 -53.81
CA VAL A 484 5.42 -23.79 -53.37
C VAL A 484 6.44 -23.10 -52.42
N ALA A 485 6.76 -23.83 -51.34
CA ALA A 485 7.71 -23.53 -50.26
C ALA A 485 9.19 -23.91 -50.56
N GLY A 486 10.17 -23.50 -49.71
CA GLY A 486 11.58 -23.89 -49.94
C GLY A 486 12.65 -23.60 -48.87
N THR A 487 12.67 -24.36 -47.77
CA THR A 487 13.89 -24.87 -47.06
C THR A 487 15.12 -23.99 -46.67
N LYS A 488 15.42 -24.03 -45.36
CA LYS A 488 16.72 -24.39 -44.71
C LYS A 488 18.05 -23.66 -45.08
N SER A 489 18.54 -22.91 -44.09
CA SER A 489 19.85 -23.11 -43.39
C SER A 489 21.19 -23.18 -44.15
N ARG A 490 22.19 -22.40 -43.68
CA ARG A 490 23.49 -22.98 -43.26
C ARG A 490 24.32 -22.09 -42.31
N LYS A 491 25.20 -22.74 -41.54
CA LYS A 491 26.28 -22.14 -40.73
C LYS A 491 27.56 -21.99 -41.56
N ASN A 492 28.42 -21.02 -41.21
CA ASN A 492 29.90 -21.08 -41.24
C ASN A 492 30.47 -19.83 -40.54
N GLY A 493 31.64 -19.82 -39.87
CA GLY A 493 32.41 -20.95 -39.34
C GLY A 493 33.93 -20.95 -39.59
N ARG A 494 34.72 -20.07 -38.93
CA ARG A 494 36.19 -20.17 -38.63
C ARG A 494 36.63 -18.85 -37.90
N SER A 495 37.35 -18.84 -36.77
CA SER A 495 38.77 -19.21 -36.44
C SER A 495 39.79 -18.10 -36.81
N ARG A 496 40.90 -17.80 -36.10
CA ARG A 496 41.63 -18.55 -35.04
C ARG A 496 42.80 -17.70 -34.43
N LYS A 497 43.06 -17.79 -33.10
CA LYS A 497 44.37 -17.56 -32.36
C LYS A 497 45.14 -16.23 -32.55
N THR A 498 46.13 -15.84 -31.71
CA THR A 498 46.72 -16.36 -30.43
C THR A 498 46.13 -15.61 -29.20
N SER A 499 46.72 -15.24 -28.04
CA SER A 499 48.02 -15.34 -27.30
C SER A 499 47.68 -15.47 -25.77
N ASP A 500 48.53 -15.61 -24.74
CA ASP A 500 49.97 -15.39 -24.39
C ASP A 500 50.37 -13.91 -24.12
N GLU A 501 51.07 -13.53 -23.03
CA GLU A 501 51.94 -14.32 -22.12
C GLU A 501 52.12 -13.72 -20.68
N SER A 502 52.23 -14.57 -19.64
CA SER A 502 52.83 -14.31 -18.29
C SER A 502 52.15 -13.27 -17.33
N ALA A 503 52.40 -13.21 -16.00
CA ALA A 503 53.18 -14.03 -15.06
C ALA A 503 52.57 -14.02 -13.62
N GLU A 504 53.03 -14.94 -12.76
CA GLU A 504 53.13 -15.02 -11.25
C GLU A 504 52.43 -13.97 -10.33
N GLY A 505 52.05 -14.19 -9.07
CA GLY A 505 52.34 -15.20 -8.02
C GLY A 505 52.26 -14.48 -6.63
N SER A 506 51.98 -15.06 -5.45
CA SER A 506 52.01 -16.45 -4.98
C SER A 506 51.15 -16.70 -3.71
N LYS A 507 50.56 -17.89 -3.64
CA LYS A 507 50.37 -18.78 -2.46
C LYS A 507 50.55 -18.18 -1.02
N ARG A 508 49.51 -18.25 -0.16
CA ARG A 508 49.46 -19.21 0.99
C ARG A 508 48.17 -19.21 1.85
N ARG A 509 47.55 -20.41 1.92
CA ARG A 509 46.84 -21.07 3.05
C ARG A 509 46.64 -20.30 4.38
N ARG A 510 45.42 -20.42 4.95
CA ARG A 510 45.12 -21.36 6.07
C ARG A 510 43.60 -21.60 6.29
N ARG A 511 43.29 -22.67 7.05
CA ARG A 511 41.94 -23.16 7.43
C ARG A 511 41.60 -22.80 8.88
N LYS A 512 40.33 -23.04 9.27
CA LYS A 512 39.70 -23.07 10.63
C LYS A 512 39.01 -21.74 11.02
N LYS A 513 37.90 -21.73 11.78
CA LYS A 513 37.10 -22.85 12.37
C LYS A 513 35.63 -22.43 12.57
N VAL A 514 34.72 -23.39 12.67
CA VAL A 514 33.36 -23.21 13.23
C VAL A 514 33.42 -23.21 14.77
N ALA A 515 32.56 -22.42 15.42
CA ALA A 515 32.24 -22.53 16.84
C ALA A 515 30.81 -22.02 17.14
N THR A 516 30.02 -22.83 17.84
CA THR A 516 28.75 -22.48 18.50
C THR A 516 28.96 -22.45 20.04
N PRO A 517 28.05 -21.86 20.83
CA PRO A 517 28.40 -21.35 22.17
C PRO A 517 28.27 -22.38 23.30
N ALA A 518 28.83 -22.03 24.47
CA ALA A 518 28.59 -22.68 25.75
C ALA A 518 28.57 -21.64 26.90
N GLY A 519 27.71 -21.86 27.90
CA GLY A 519 27.85 -21.25 29.24
C GLY A 519 28.91 -21.98 30.09
N PRO A 520 28.96 -21.83 31.43
CA PRO A 520 27.79 -22.13 32.27
C PRO A 520 27.64 -21.41 33.66
N THR A 521 26.52 -21.72 34.34
CA THR A 521 26.31 -21.87 35.81
C THR A 521 26.46 -20.71 36.82
N GLU A 522 25.32 -20.40 37.48
CA GLU A 522 25.07 -20.25 38.95
C GLU A 522 25.89 -19.24 39.83
N LYS A 523 25.40 -18.65 40.93
CA LYS A 523 24.55 -19.17 42.03
C LYS A 523 23.71 -18.11 42.78
N ARG A 524 22.53 -18.57 43.25
CA ARG A 524 21.84 -18.34 44.55
C ARG A 524 21.89 -16.95 45.24
N GLY A 525 20.72 -16.42 45.63
CA GLY A 525 20.64 -15.43 46.73
C GLY A 525 19.28 -14.75 46.94
N ALA A 526 18.46 -15.27 47.86
CA ALA A 526 17.41 -14.53 48.58
C ALA A 526 17.71 -14.67 50.09
N PRO A 527 17.37 -13.69 50.96
CA PRO A 527 16.05 -13.75 51.61
C PRO A 527 15.39 -12.43 52.08
N GLU A 528 14.06 -12.51 52.23
CA GLU A 528 13.17 -11.94 53.27
C GLU A 528 13.48 -10.67 54.14
N ARG A 529 12.41 -9.83 54.21
CA ARG A 529 11.74 -9.24 55.41
C ARG A 529 12.13 -7.88 56.04
N LYS A 530 11.08 -7.32 56.69
CA LYS A 530 10.97 -6.15 57.61
C LYS A 530 10.94 -4.76 56.92
N GLY A 531 10.08 -3.80 57.30
CA GLY A 531 8.84 -3.85 58.10
C GLY A 531 8.69 -2.77 59.20
N ALA A 532 8.04 -1.65 58.87
CA ALA A 532 7.45 -0.62 59.78
C ALA A 532 6.55 0.31 58.91
N THR A 533 5.38 0.88 59.26
CA THR A 533 4.85 1.60 60.46
C THR A 533 5.56 2.93 60.75
N THR A 534 4.92 4.11 60.93
CA THR A 534 3.50 4.41 61.27
C THR A 534 3.09 5.90 61.11
N LYS A 535 1.78 6.15 60.89
CA LYS A 535 0.91 7.25 61.46
C LYS A 535 1.10 8.76 61.15
N ARG A 536 -0.05 9.34 60.76
CA ARG A 536 -0.75 10.56 61.28
C ARG A 536 -0.53 11.97 60.67
N GLY A 537 -1.67 12.58 60.33
CA GLY A 537 -1.93 14.02 60.13
C GLY A 537 -3.37 14.24 59.63
N LYS A 538 -4.41 14.06 60.46
CA LYS A 538 -5.17 15.10 61.22
C LYS A 538 -5.81 16.23 60.38
N GLN A 539 -7.12 16.42 60.57
CA GLN A 539 -7.97 17.55 60.10
C GLN A 539 -7.63 18.84 60.89
N VAL A 540 -8.12 20.07 60.61
CA VAL A 540 -9.51 20.61 60.53
C VAL A 540 -9.55 21.96 59.75
N LYS A 541 -10.76 22.45 59.37
CA LYS A 541 -11.07 23.75 58.69
C LYS A 541 -11.30 24.91 59.72
N PRO A 542 -12.03 26.04 59.49
CA PRO A 542 -12.45 26.79 58.27
C PRO A 542 -12.31 28.36 58.34
N SER A 543 -12.62 29.05 57.21
CA SER A 543 -13.03 30.50 57.10
C SER A 543 -11.97 31.58 57.41
N ALA A 544 -12.06 32.86 56.99
CA ALA A 544 -13.00 33.66 56.18
C ALA A 544 -12.19 34.72 55.35
N GLY A 545 -12.70 35.59 54.46
CA GLY A 545 -14.04 35.87 53.90
C GLY A 545 -14.09 37.25 53.18
N GLN A 546 -15.22 37.57 52.52
CA GLN A 546 -15.53 38.86 51.82
C GLN A 546 -14.74 39.11 50.48
N SER A 547 -15.22 39.89 49.50
CA SER A 547 -16.35 40.85 49.46
C SER A 547 -17.15 40.87 48.12
N ARG A 548 -18.14 41.80 48.03
CA ARG A 548 -19.18 42.01 46.98
C ARG A 548 -18.70 42.90 45.80
N ALA A 549 -19.48 43.26 44.76
CA ALA A 549 -20.51 42.61 43.91
C ALA A 549 -21.21 43.64 42.98
N ALA A 550 -21.41 43.34 41.69
CA ALA A 550 -22.40 43.93 40.75
C ALA A 550 -22.52 42.98 39.53
N LYS A 551 -23.66 42.60 38.92
CA LYS A 551 -24.94 43.23 38.52
C LYS A 551 -24.85 44.28 37.38
N ALA A 552 -25.77 44.37 36.41
CA ALA A 552 -26.46 43.36 35.57
C ALA A 552 -27.53 44.04 34.66
N SER A 553 -27.50 43.79 33.35
CA SER A 553 -28.64 43.88 32.42
C SER A 553 -28.32 43.06 31.14
N SER A 554 -29.22 42.35 30.44
CA SER A 554 -30.70 42.30 30.33
C SER A 554 -31.37 43.32 29.41
N THR A 555 -31.66 42.87 28.18
CA THR A 555 -32.96 43.11 27.52
C THR A 555 -33.37 41.90 26.66
N LYS A 556 -34.63 41.51 26.74
CA LYS A 556 -35.30 40.68 25.72
C LYS A 556 -35.85 41.60 24.62
N ASN A 557 -36.13 41.08 23.43
CA ASN A 557 -37.32 41.54 22.70
C ASN A 557 -37.90 40.49 21.75
N HIS A 558 -39.22 40.55 21.54
CA HIS A 558 -39.98 39.51 20.83
C HIS A 558 -41.36 40.07 20.39
N ALA A 559 -41.58 40.40 19.10
CA ALA A 559 -42.94 40.54 18.52
C ALA A 559 -43.01 40.85 16.99
N LYS A 560 -43.47 39.86 16.23
CA LYS A 560 -44.45 39.92 15.12
C LYS A 560 -44.78 41.27 14.44
N LYS A 561 -44.69 41.28 13.09
CA LYS A 561 -45.77 41.80 12.20
C LYS A 561 -45.86 40.97 10.90
N LYS A 562 -47.05 40.40 10.67
CA LYS A 562 -47.89 40.33 9.44
C LYS A 562 -47.19 39.99 8.09
N ARG A 563 -47.57 38.87 7.42
CA ARG A 563 -48.66 38.70 6.40
C ARG A 563 -48.38 39.44 5.07
N SER A 564 -48.61 38.88 3.86
CA SER A 564 -49.20 37.57 3.45
C SER A 564 -49.20 37.37 1.91
N LYS A 565 -49.49 36.15 1.43
CA LYS A 565 -49.92 35.77 0.04
C LYS A 565 -48.79 35.78 -1.04
N ARG A 566 -48.84 34.99 -2.14
CA ARG A 566 -49.65 33.80 -2.52
C ARG A 566 -49.12 33.20 -3.85
N ALA A 567 -48.95 31.87 -3.91
CA ALA A 567 -48.72 31.05 -5.13
C ALA A 567 -47.45 31.41 -5.94
N GLU A 568 -46.98 30.70 -6.99
CA GLU A 568 -47.47 29.55 -7.80
C GLU A 568 -46.29 28.55 -8.00
N SER A 569 -46.37 27.21 -8.16
CA SER A 569 -47.40 26.16 -8.33
C SER A 569 -47.47 25.44 -9.71
N GLY A 570 -46.40 24.71 -10.06
CA GLY A 570 -46.22 23.75 -11.17
C GLY A 570 -44.82 23.10 -11.01
N ALA A 571 -44.58 21.80 -11.21
CA ALA A 571 -44.62 21.01 -12.48
C ALA A 571 -43.39 21.32 -13.37
N GLU A 572 -42.70 20.37 -14.02
CA GLU A 572 -42.91 18.91 -14.11
C GLU A 572 -41.60 18.14 -14.45
N GLU A 573 -41.75 16.87 -14.83
CA GLU A 573 -40.81 15.73 -14.88
C GLU A 573 -39.64 15.72 -15.90
N ALA A 574 -38.76 14.72 -15.70
CA ALA A 574 -38.19 13.79 -16.70
C ALA A 574 -36.97 14.17 -17.59
N GLU A 575 -36.45 13.09 -18.21
CA GLU A 575 -35.36 12.95 -19.21
C GLU A 575 -33.91 13.27 -18.76
N ALA A 576 -32.92 12.41 -19.05
CA ALA A 576 -32.92 11.02 -19.57
C ALA A 576 -31.65 10.26 -19.11
#